data_AF-A0A925QZ21-F1
#
_entry.id   AF-A0A925QZ21-F1
#
_cell.length_a   1.000
_cell.length_b   1.000
_cell.length_c   1.000
_cell.angle_alpha   90.00
_cell.angle_beta   90.00
_cell.angle_gamma   90.00
#
_symmetry.space_group_name_H-M   'P 1'
#
loop_
_entity.id
_entity.type
_entity.pdbx_description
1 polymer ?
#
loop_
_entity_poly.entity_id
_entity_poly.type
_entity_poly.pdbx_seq_one_letter_code
_entity_poly.pdbx_strand_id
1 'polypeptide(L)'
;MSAIMADWRAKKAQEEEQLHERLCTALRSGQVEFYTDQRMLDFQGSPIHNAWDHLAPLLGLMCLALAILLATGSVAIGIVAMTFGALGHLVSIKHFVAWRIRARAKNYAQYSAAHLNQLWNMGGLVVVMKGGTEPPCVAPRGDWRKFVKRNLPPEGMPAPISEAAAEEIIDDGQEILPP
;
A
#
# COMPACT_ATOMS: atom_id res chain seq x y z
N MET A 1 -10.83 -28.26 -28.09
CA MET A 1 -9.65 -27.57 -27.49
C MET A 1 -10.00 -26.32 -26.69
N SER A 2 -11.13 -25.63 -26.94
CA SER A 2 -11.51 -24.40 -26.22
C SER A 2 -11.93 -24.62 -24.75
N ALA A 3 -12.66 -25.70 -24.44
CA ALA A 3 -13.17 -25.97 -23.09
C ALA A 3 -12.06 -26.28 -22.07
N ILE A 4 -11.09 -27.13 -22.42
CA ILE A 4 -9.97 -27.50 -21.54
C ILE A 4 -9.11 -26.27 -21.19
N MET A 5 -8.90 -25.35 -22.14
CA MET A 5 -8.18 -24.10 -21.87
C MET A 5 -9.00 -23.15 -20.98
N ALA A 6 -10.33 -23.15 -21.10
CA ALA A 6 -11.20 -22.34 -20.24
C ALA A 6 -11.14 -22.84 -18.79
N ASP A 7 -11.24 -24.16 -18.58
CA ASP A 7 -11.14 -24.77 -17.25
C ASP A 7 -9.78 -24.52 -16.60
N TRP A 8 -8.68 -24.60 -17.37
CA TRP A 8 -7.35 -24.31 -16.86
C TRP A 8 -7.18 -22.84 -16.44
N ARG A 9 -7.71 -21.90 -17.24
CA ARG A 9 -7.70 -20.47 -16.88
C ARG A 9 -8.56 -20.20 -15.65
N ALA A 10 -9.72 -20.85 -15.52
CA ALA A 10 -10.58 -20.71 -14.36
C ALA A 10 -9.91 -21.20 -13.07
N LYS A 11 -9.27 -22.37 -13.12
CA LYS A 11 -8.47 -22.89 -11.97
C LYS A 11 -7.35 -21.93 -11.58
N LYS A 12 -6.62 -21.41 -12.56
CA LYS A 12 -5.54 -20.45 -12.31
C LYS A 12 -6.06 -19.15 -11.69
N ALA A 13 -7.21 -18.65 -12.14
CA ALA A 13 -7.84 -17.46 -11.55
C ALA A 13 -8.25 -17.72 -10.10
N GLN A 14 -8.78 -18.90 -9.78
CA GLN A 14 -9.09 -19.28 -8.39
C GLN A 14 -7.85 -19.36 -7.50
N GLU A 15 -6.74 -19.94 -8.00
CA GLU A 15 -5.48 -19.96 -7.25
C GLU A 15 -4.95 -18.54 -6.98
N GLU A 16 -5.04 -17.65 -7.97
CA GLU A 16 -4.61 -16.26 -7.82
C GLU A 16 -5.47 -15.52 -6.79
N GLU A 17 -6.79 -15.76 -6.78
CA GLU A 17 -7.70 -15.16 -5.80
C GLU A 17 -7.41 -15.68 -4.38
N GLN A 18 -7.11 -16.98 -4.22
CA GLN A 18 -6.72 -17.53 -2.91
C GLN A 18 -5.41 -16.92 -2.39
N LEU A 19 -4.41 -16.71 -3.25
CA LEU A 19 -3.17 -16.03 -2.87
C LEU A 19 -3.42 -14.56 -2.50
N HIS A 20 -4.33 -13.91 -3.22
CA HIS A 20 -4.72 -12.53 -2.95
C HIS A 20 -5.47 -12.41 -1.62
N GLU A 21 -6.36 -13.33 -1.31
CA GLU A 21 -7.07 -13.38 -0.03
C GLU A 21 -6.11 -13.55 1.14
N ARG A 22 -5.12 -14.45 1.02
CA ARG A 22 -4.05 -14.60 2.03
C ARG A 22 -3.26 -13.32 2.24
N LEU A 23 -2.89 -12.64 1.16
CA LEU A 23 -2.21 -11.35 1.24
C LEU A 23 -3.09 -10.29 1.92
N CYS A 24 -4.39 -10.27 1.61
CA CYS A 24 -5.34 -9.36 2.25
C CYS A 24 -5.49 -9.63 3.74
N THR A 25 -5.54 -10.90 4.15
CA THR A 25 -5.59 -11.30 5.56
C THR A 25 -4.31 -10.87 6.29
N ALA A 26 -3.14 -11.09 5.68
CA ALA A 26 -1.84 -10.65 6.21
C ALA A 26 -1.72 -9.13 6.37
N LEU A 27 -2.31 -8.39 5.43
CA LEU A 27 -2.35 -6.94 5.45
C LEU A 27 -3.31 -6.41 6.51
N ARG A 28 -4.42 -7.12 6.79
CA ARG A 28 -5.36 -6.79 7.87
C ARG A 28 -4.79 -7.14 9.25
N SER A 29 -4.04 -8.24 9.36
CA SER A 29 -3.34 -8.65 10.59
C SER A 29 -2.10 -7.81 10.89
N GLY A 30 -1.66 -6.97 9.94
CA GLY A 30 -0.50 -6.09 10.10
C GLY A 30 0.84 -6.79 9.95
N GLN A 31 0.86 -8.04 9.47
CA GLN A 31 2.07 -8.80 9.16
C GLN A 31 2.76 -8.30 7.89
N VAL A 32 2.00 -7.69 6.98
CA VAL A 32 2.50 -7.13 5.72
C VAL A 32 2.14 -5.66 5.62
N GLU A 33 3.08 -4.83 5.18
CA GLU A 33 2.87 -3.41 4.91
C GLU A 33 3.03 -3.11 3.41
N PHE A 34 2.10 -2.32 2.87
CA PHE A 34 2.17 -1.79 1.52
C PHE A 34 2.74 -0.37 1.55
N TYR A 35 3.87 -0.21 0.87
CA TYR A 35 4.44 1.10 0.55
C TYR A 35 4.10 1.42 -0.89
N THR A 36 3.60 2.63 -1.13
CA THR A 36 3.36 3.12 -2.50
C THR A 36 4.14 4.39 -2.75
N ASP A 37 4.77 4.43 -3.92
CA ASP A 37 5.45 5.61 -4.44
C ASP A 37 4.44 6.44 -5.24
N GLN A 38 4.13 7.62 -4.69
CA GLN A 38 3.21 8.59 -5.30
C GLN A 38 3.66 8.97 -6.71
N ARG A 39 4.97 9.14 -6.94
CA ARG A 39 5.47 9.69 -8.21
C ARG A 39 5.25 8.75 -9.39
N MET A 40 5.20 7.45 -9.14
CA MET A 40 4.91 6.44 -10.18
C MET A 40 3.41 6.21 -10.38
N LEU A 41 2.59 6.44 -9.34
CA LEU A 41 1.15 6.18 -9.39
C LEU A 41 0.31 7.40 -9.82
N ASP A 42 0.90 8.60 -9.77
CA ASP A 42 0.28 9.87 -10.14
C ASP A 42 0.48 10.22 -11.63
N PHE A 43 0.05 9.30 -12.52
CA PHE A 43 0.06 9.52 -13.98
C PHE A 43 -1.37 9.63 -14.53
N GLN A 44 -1.58 10.51 -15.51
CA GLN A 44 -2.87 10.68 -16.17
C GLN A 44 -3.28 9.39 -16.91
N GLY A 45 -4.30 8.70 -16.39
CA GLY A 45 -4.75 7.39 -16.88
C GLY A 45 -4.62 6.26 -15.85
N SER A 46 -3.97 6.51 -14.70
CA SER A 46 -4.01 5.59 -13.56
C SER A 46 -5.44 5.56 -12.98
N PRO A 47 -6.02 4.38 -12.69
CA PRO A 47 -7.34 4.25 -12.07
C PRO A 47 -7.42 4.88 -10.67
N ILE A 48 -6.26 5.23 -10.08
CA ILE A 48 -6.15 5.84 -8.75
C ILE A 48 -6.03 7.36 -8.85
N HIS A 49 -5.63 7.90 -10.00
CA HIS A 49 -5.48 9.34 -10.22
C HIS A 49 -6.85 10.03 -10.23
N ASN A 50 -6.98 11.13 -9.49
CA ASN A 50 -8.18 11.94 -9.50
C ASN A 50 -7.80 13.42 -9.37
N ALA A 51 -8.11 14.21 -10.40
CA ALA A 51 -7.85 15.63 -10.43
C ALA A 51 -8.49 16.38 -9.25
N TRP A 52 -9.59 15.85 -8.68
CA TRP A 52 -10.22 16.41 -7.49
C TRP A 52 -9.31 16.41 -6.26
N ASP A 53 -8.31 15.52 -6.16
CA ASP A 53 -7.41 15.51 -5.01
C ASP A 53 -6.46 16.73 -5.00
N HIS A 54 -6.29 17.41 -6.14
CA HIS A 54 -5.60 18.71 -6.21
C HIS A 54 -6.56 19.90 -6.07
N LEU A 55 -7.78 19.80 -6.60
CA LEU A 55 -8.77 20.89 -6.51
C LEU A 55 -9.37 21.02 -5.10
N ALA A 56 -9.63 19.92 -4.40
CA ALA A 56 -10.28 19.93 -3.09
C ALA A 56 -9.55 20.79 -2.03
N PRO A 57 -8.22 20.69 -1.83
CA PRO A 57 -7.54 21.53 -0.85
C PRO A 57 -7.54 23.01 -1.25
N LEU A 58 -7.45 23.32 -2.54
CA LEU A 58 -7.50 24.70 -3.04
C LEU A 58 -8.89 25.31 -2.84
N LEU A 59 -9.94 24.56 -3.14
CA LEU A 59 -11.32 24.97 -2.94
C LEU A 59 -11.65 25.13 -1.46
N GLY A 60 -11.15 24.23 -0.60
CA GLY A 60 -11.27 24.33 0.85
C GLY A 60 -10.61 25.59 1.40
N LEU A 61 -9.40 25.94 0.95
CA LEU A 61 -8.73 27.19 1.35
C LEU A 61 -9.46 28.42 0.86
N MET A 62 -9.99 28.40 -0.36
CA MET A 62 -10.77 29.52 -0.89
C MET A 62 -12.04 29.74 -0.07
N CYS A 63 -12.76 28.66 0.26
CA CYS A 63 -13.94 28.72 1.13
C CYS A 63 -13.58 29.19 2.55
N LEU A 64 -12.45 28.75 3.10
CA LEU A 64 -11.99 29.15 4.43
C LEU A 64 -11.59 30.62 4.47
N ALA A 65 -10.86 31.10 3.47
CA ALA A 65 -10.50 32.52 3.35
C ALA A 65 -11.75 33.40 3.21
N LEU A 66 -12.74 32.96 2.42
CA LEU A 66 -14.03 33.65 2.29
C LEU A 66 -14.80 33.65 3.62
N ALA A 67 -14.84 32.53 4.33
CA ALA A 67 -15.50 32.42 5.63
C ALA A 67 -14.87 33.35 6.68
N ILE A 68 -13.53 33.43 6.74
CA ILE A 68 -12.82 34.36 7.62
C ILE A 68 -13.14 35.80 7.26
N LEU A 69 -13.16 36.14 5.97
CA LEU A 69 -13.51 37.49 5.53
C LEU A 69 -14.93 37.88 5.97
N LEU A 70 -15.90 36.98 5.79
CA LEU A 70 -17.29 37.19 6.21
C LEU A 70 -17.45 37.27 7.74
N ALA A 71 -16.72 36.45 8.49
CA ALA A 71 -16.80 36.42 9.95
C ALA A 71 -16.16 37.64 10.61
N THR A 72 -15.03 38.13 10.06
CA THR A 72 -14.23 39.18 10.69
C THR A 72 -14.53 40.58 10.14
N GLY A 73 -15.15 40.68 8.96
CA GLY A 73 -15.51 41.94 8.30
C GLY A 73 -14.32 42.84 7.90
N SER A 74 -13.09 42.41 8.18
CA SER A 74 -11.87 43.19 7.99
C SER A 74 -10.99 42.60 6.90
N VAL A 75 -10.75 43.39 5.86
CA VAL A 75 -9.98 42.98 4.68
C VAL A 75 -8.53 42.64 5.04
N ALA A 76 -7.92 43.37 5.98
CA ALA A 76 -6.54 43.13 6.41
C ALA A 76 -6.34 41.73 7.01
N ILE A 77 -7.28 41.26 7.83
CA ILE A 77 -7.23 39.91 8.43
C ILE A 77 -7.42 38.84 7.35
N GLY A 78 -8.28 39.10 6.36
CA GLY A 78 -8.44 38.24 5.19
C GLY A 78 -7.15 38.03 4.38
N ILE A 79 -6.38 39.10 4.15
CA ILE A 79 -5.09 39.02 3.41
C ILE A 79 -4.08 38.18 4.18
N VAL A 80 -3.96 38.40 5.50
CA VAL A 80 -3.04 37.61 6.34
C VAL A 80 -3.46 36.14 6.34
N ALA A 81 -4.75 35.85 6.50
CA ALA A 81 -5.29 34.49 6.47
C ALA A 81 -5.05 33.79 5.12
N MET A 82 -5.23 34.48 3.99
CA MET A 82 -4.92 33.94 2.66
C MET A 82 -3.44 33.61 2.51
N THR A 83 -2.55 34.46 3.04
CA THR A 83 -1.10 34.25 2.96
C THR A 83 -0.69 32.99 3.73
N PHE A 84 -1.17 32.82 4.96
CA PHE A 84 -0.93 31.61 5.74
C PHE A 84 -1.58 30.38 5.11
N GLY A 85 -2.79 30.51 4.56
CA GLY A 85 -3.48 29.44 3.84
C GLY A 85 -2.70 28.95 2.62
N ALA A 86 -2.15 29.87 1.82
CA ALA A 86 -1.31 29.54 0.67
C ALA A 86 -0.02 28.82 1.10
N LEU A 87 0.62 29.27 2.17
CA LEU A 87 1.81 28.61 2.72
C LEU A 87 1.48 27.19 3.20
N GLY A 88 0.37 27.04 3.93
CA GLY A 88 -0.14 25.75 4.38
C GLY A 88 -0.43 24.82 3.20
N HIS A 89 -1.06 25.32 2.14
CA HIS A 89 -1.34 24.55 0.93
C HIS A 89 -0.11 23.88 0.35
N LEU A 90 0.99 24.63 0.19
CA LEU A 90 2.21 24.15 -0.44
C LEU A 90 2.83 22.96 0.29
N VAL A 91 2.70 22.93 1.62
CA VAL A 91 3.22 21.85 2.46
C VAL A 91 2.22 20.70 2.57
N SER A 92 0.93 21.02 2.76
CA SER A 92 -0.13 20.04 2.99
C SER A 92 -0.50 19.24 1.74
N ILE A 93 -0.47 19.84 0.54
CA ILE A 93 -0.92 19.15 -0.68
C ILE A 93 -0.09 17.89 -0.96
N LYS A 94 1.23 17.94 -0.79
CA LYS A 94 2.10 16.78 -1.02
C LYS A 94 1.73 15.62 -0.10
N HIS A 95 1.59 15.90 1.20
CA HIS A 95 1.28 14.88 2.20
C HIS A 95 -0.15 14.35 2.05
N PHE A 96 -1.11 15.24 1.80
CA PHE A 96 -2.51 14.88 1.65
C PHE A 96 -2.73 13.99 0.42
N VAL A 97 -2.17 14.37 -0.72
CA VAL A 97 -2.26 13.58 -1.95
C VAL A 97 -1.55 12.24 -1.78
N ALA A 98 -0.34 12.21 -1.19
CA ALA A 98 0.36 10.96 -0.90
C ALA A 98 -0.47 10.00 -0.04
N TRP A 99 -1.05 10.50 1.06
CA TRP A 99 -1.88 9.72 1.97
C TRP A 99 -3.15 9.19 1.29
N ARG A 100 -3.82 10.04 0.50
CA ARG A 100 -5.05 9.69 -0.21
C ARG A 100 -4.80 8.65 -1.30
N ILE A 101 -3.72 8.81 -2.08
CA ILE A 101 -3.30 7.85 -3.10
C ILE A 101 -2.95 6.51 -2.43
N ARG A 102 -2.20 6.52 -1.33
CA ARG A 102 -1.90 5.31 -0.53
C ARG A 102 -3.17 4.59 -0.09
N ALA A 103 -4.14 5.33 0.45
CA ALA A 103 -5.40 4.75 0.91
C ALA A 103 -6.21 4.13 -0.23
N ARG A 104 -6.32 4.81 -1.38
CA ARG A 104 -7.02 4.28 -2.56
C ARG A 104 -6.29 3.11 -3.19
N ALA A 105 -4.97 3.18 -3.31
CA ALA A 105 -4.15 2.09 -3.82
C ALA A 105 -4.31 0.83 -2.96
N LYS A 106 -4.30 0.99 -1.62
CA LYS A 106 -4.54 -0.10 -0.68
C LYS A 106 -5.94 -0.70 -0.84
N ASN A 107 -6.97 0.13 -0.96
CA ASN A 107 -8.34 -0.35 -1.15
C ASN A 107 -8.50 -1.05 -2.50
N TYR A 108 -7.97 -0.47 -3.59
CA TYR A 108 -8.00 -1.05 -4.93
C TYR A 108 -7.28 -2.41 -4.98
N ALA A 109 -6.12 -2.50 -4.34
CA ALA A 109 -5.36 -3.73 -4.20
C ALA A 109 -6.10 -4.84 -3.42
N GLN A 110 -7.11 -4.51 -2.62
CA GLN A 110 -7.89 -5.47 -1.83
C GLN A 110 -9.15 -5.98 -2.53
N TYR A 111 -9.57 -5.39 -3.65
CA TYR A 111 -10.84 -5.76 -4.31
C TYR A 111 -10.79 -7.11 -5.02
N SER A 112 -9.73 -7.39 -5.79
CA SER A 112 -9.49 -8.72 -6.37
C SER A 112 -8.04 -8.89 -6.83
N ALA A 113 -7.66 -10.13 -7.13
CA ALA A 113 -6.33 -10.44 -7.66
C ALA A 113 -6.04 -9.71 -8.99
N ALA A 114 -7.07 -9.48 -9.82
CA ALA A 114 -6.94 -8.77 -11.08
C ALA A 114 -6.61 -7.28 -10.86
N HIS A 115 -7.27 -6.62 -9.90
CA HIS A 115 -7.01 -5.22 -9.55
C HIS A 115 -5.61 -5.05 -8.95
N LEU A 116 -5.18 -6.00 -8.10
CA LEU A 116 -3.82 -6.05 -7.59
C LEU A 116 -2.80 -6.23 -8.73
N ASN A 117 -3.00 -7.20 -9.64
CA ASN A 117 -2.09 -7.41 -10.78
C ASN A 117 -2.00 -6.17 -11.68
N GLN A 118 -3.13 -5.50 -11.93
CA GLN A 118 -3.15 -4.27 -12.73
C GLN A 118 -2.32 -3.16 -12.07
N LEU A 119 -2.51 -2.95 -10.77
CA LEU A 119 -1.74 -1.98 -9.99
C LEU A 119 -0.26 -2.35 -9.92
N TRP A 120 0.04 -3.65 -9.79
CA TRP A 120 1.40 -4.17 -9.74
C TRP A 120 2.16 -3.92 -11.05
N ASN A 121 1.49 -4.12 -12.19
CA ASN A 121 2.08 -3.88 -13.51
C ASN A 121 2.34 -2.40 -13.79
N MET A 122 1.57 -1.49 -13.17
CA MET A 122 1.82 -0.05 -13.24
C MET A 122 3.08 0.35 -12.45
N GLY A 123 3.49 -0.45 -11.47
CA GLY A 123 4.66 -0.20 -10.64
C GLY A 123 4.40 0.76 -9.48
N GLY A 124 5.44 1.07 -8.70
CA GLY A 124 5.34 1.96 -7.55
C GLY A 124 4.64 1.35 -6.33
N LEU A 125 4.45 0.03 -6.29
CA LEU A 125 3.97 -0.71 -5.13
C LEU A 125 5.11 -1.56 -4.56
N VAL A 126 5.28 -1.52 -3.25
CA VAL A 126 6.27 -2.32 -2.53
C VAL A 126 5.58 -3.03 -1.39
N VAL A 127 5.87 -4.32 -1.25
CA VAL A 127 5.32 -5.19 -0.20
C VAL A 127 6.44 -5.61 0.70
N VAL A 128 6.27 -5.37 1.99
CA VAL A 128 7.29 -5.67 3.00
C VAL A 128 6.65 -6.47 4.13
N MET A 129 7.35 -7.48 4.61
CA MET A 129 6.99 -8.19 5.84
C MET A 129 7.38 -7.34 7.04
N LYS A 130 6.44 -7.10 7.94
CA LYS A 130 6.68 -6.32 9.15
C LYS A 130 7.49 -7.16 10.13
N GLY A 131 8.73 -6.75 10.41
CA GLY A 131 9.62 -7.45 11.34
C GLY A 131 10.43 -8.61 10.74
N GLY A 132 10.38 -8.83 9.43
CA GLY A 132 11.22 -9.79 8.73
C GLY A 132 12.46 -9.13 8.10
N THR A 133 13.57 -9.87 8.02
CA THR A 133 14.78 -9.48 7.26
C THR A 133 14.67 -9.77 5.76
N GLU A 134 13.50 -10.26 5.32
CA GLU A 134 13.29 -10.67 3.94
C GLU A 134 13.29 -9.48 2.98
N PRO A 135 13.80 -9.68 1.76
CA PRO A 135 13.90 -8.60 0.78
C PRO A 135 12.52 -8.07 0.39
N PRO A 136 12.33 -6.74 0.33
CA PRO A 136 11.07 -6.13 -0.06
C PRO A 136 10.70 -6.53 -1.49
N CYS A 137 9.44 -6.90 -1.72
CA CYS A 137 8.95 -7.22 -3.06
C CYS A 137 8.52 -5.93 -3.76
N VAL A 138 9.34 -5.46 -4.71
CA VAL A 138 9.14 -4.20 -5.42
C VAL A 138 8.48 -4.45 -6.79
N ALA A 139 7.30 -3.88 -7.01
CA ALA A 139 6.65 -3.86 -8.31
C ALA A 139 7.36 -2.87 -9.26
N PRO A 140 7.47 -3.15 -10.57
CA PRO A 140 6.90 -4.30 -11.31
C PRO A 140 7.84 -5.51 -11.41
N ARG A 141 9.08 -5.42 -10.90
CA ARG A 141 10.11 -6.45 -11.08
C ARG A 141 9.91 -7.69 -10.22
N GLY A 142 9.29 -7.55 -9.05
CA GLY A 142 9.01 -8.63 -8.11
C GLY A 142 7.73 -9.38 -8.45
N ASP A 143 7.70 -10.69 -8.19
CA ASP A 143 6.49 -11.51 -8.28
C ASP A 143 5.80 -11.57 -6.90
N TRP A 144 4.71 -10.82 -6.72
CA TRP A 144 3.94 -10.85 -5.47
C TRP A 144 3.42 -12.25 -5.12
N ARG A 145 3.13 -13.07 -6.13
CA ARG A 145 2.65 -14.46 -5.96
C ARG A 145 3.71 -15.34 -5.32
N LYS A 146 4.98 -15.18 -5.73
CA LYS A 146 6.10 -15.91 -5.14
C LYS A 146 6.38 -15.43 -3.73
N PHE A 147 6.26 -14.13 -3.49
CA PHE A 147 6.38 -13.54 -2.16
C PHE A 147 5.34 -14.11 -1.18
N VAL A 148 4.06 -14.14 -1.57
CA VAL A 148 3.00 -14.73 -0.74
C VAL A 148 3.26 -16.22 -0.49
N LYS A 149 3.62 -17.00 -1.52
CA LYS A 149 3.90 -18.43 -1.34
C LYS A 149 5.07 -18.71 -0.40
N ARG A 150 6.09 -17.85 -0.40
CA ARG A 150 7.27 -18.00 0.46
C ARG A 150 7.01 -17.57 1.90
N ASN A 151 6.30 -16.46 2.07
CA ASN A 151 6.25 -15.76 3.36
C ASN A 151 4.93 -16.01 4.12
N LEU A 152 3.90 -16.45 3.42
CA LEU A 152 2.54 -16.68 3.93
C LEU A 152 2.10 -18.11 3.60
N PRO A 153 2.57 -19.12 4.36
CA PRO A 153 2.08 -20.48 4.21
C PRO A 153 0.57 -20.54 4.47
N PRO A 154 -0.15 -21.51 3.86
CA PRO A 154 -1.56 -21.74 4.15
C PRO A 154 -1.76 -21.99 5.65
N GLU A 155 -2.86 -21.47 6.21
CA GLU A 155 -3.25 -21.70 7.62
C GLU A 155 -3.09 -23.18 7.98
N GLY A 156 -2.22 -23.46 8.97
CA GLY A 156 -1.90 -24.81 9.43
C GLY A 156 -0.46 -25.28 9.17
N MET A 157 0.36 -24.53 8.42
CA MET A 157 1.80 -24.76 8.35
C MET A 157 2.54 -23.72 9.20
N PRO A 158 3.51 -24.12 10.05
CA PRO A 158 4.31 -23.17 10.80
C PRO A 158 4.94 -22.19 9.82
N ALA A 159 4.88 -20.90 10.16
CA ALA A 159 5.63 -19.86 9.46
C ALA A 159 7.07 -20.38 9.27
N PRO A 160 7.67 -20.22 8.07
CA PRO A 160 9.05 -20.63 7.89
C PRO A 160 9.87 -19.95 8.98
N ILE A 161 10.46 -20.78 9.84
CA ILE A 161 11.36 -20.34 10.89
C ILE A 161 12.44 -19.56 10.15
N SER A 162 12.46 -18.25 10.38
CA SER A 162 13.54 -17.37 9.92
C SER A 162 14.86 -18.06 10.25
N GLU A 163 15.82 -18.09 9.32
CA GLU A 163 17.14 -18.68 9.56
C GLU A 163 17.80 -18.13 10.85
N ALA A 164 17.42 -16.91 11.27
CA ALA A 164 17.85 -16.32 12.54
C ALA A 164 17.31 -17.05 13.79
N ALA A 165 16.10 -17.61 13.74
CA ALA A 165 15.53 -18.42 14.83
C ALA A 165 16.04 -19.87 14.78
N ALA A 166 16.52 -20.35 13.63
CA ALA A 166 17.19 -21.64 13.55
C ALA A 166 18.59 -21.61 14.19
N GLU A 167 19.30 -20.47 14.12
CA GLU A 167 20.58 -20.30 14.85
C GLU A 167 20.38 -20.22 16.37
N GLU A 168 19.33 -19.55 16.86
CA GLU A 168 19.06 -19.46 18.31
C GLU A 168 18.68 -20.82 18.93
N ILE A 169 17.99 -21.70 18.19
CA ILE A 169 17.60 -23.04 18.67
C ILE A 169 18.79 -24.02 18.69
N ILE A 170 19.81 -23.80 17.86
CA ILE A 170 21.02 -24.63 17.85
C ILE A 170 21.96 -24.27 19.00
N ASP A 171 21.99 -23.00 19.41
CA ASP A 171 22.86 -22.50 20.51
C ASP A 171 22.38 -23.00 21.89
N ASP A 172 21.06 -23.01 22.14
CA ASP A 172 20.47 -23.46 23.42
C ASP A 172 20.55 -25.00 23.62
N GLY A 173 20.87 -25.75 22.58
CA GLY A 173 20.92 -27.22 22.59
C GLY A 173 22.29 -27.84 22.88
N GLN A 174 23.36 -27.03 22.98
CA GLN A 174 24.73 -27.55 23.08
C GLN A 174 25.39 -27.45 24.47
N GLU A 175 24.69 -27.01 25.51
CA GLU A 175 25.24 -27.01 26.88
C GLU A 175 25.05 -28.38 27.58
N ILE A 176 25.71 -29.42 27.04
CA ILE A 176 25.89 -30.70 27.73
C ILE A 176 27.27 -30.70 28.38
N LEU A 177 27.24 -30.64 29.73
CA LEU A 177 28.30 -30.77 30.73
C LEU A 177 29.59 -31.50 30.31
N PRO A 178 30.79 -30.95 30.61
CA PRO A 178 32.03 -31.71 30.60
C PRO A 178 32.15 -32.63 31.85
N PRO A 179 33.00 -33.68 31.77
CA PRO A 179 33.03 -34.82 32.71
C PRO A 179 33.58 -34.51 34.11
#